data_AF-A0AA47L5A1-F1
#
_entry.id   AF-A0AA47L5A1-F1
#
_cell.length_a   1.000
_cell.length_b   1.000
_cell.length_c   1.000
_cell.angle_alpha   90.00
_cell.angle_beta   90.00
_cell.angle_gamma   90.00
#
_symmetry.space_group_name_H-M   'P 1'
#
loop_
_entity.id
_entity.type
_entity.pdbx_description
1 polymer ?
#
loop_
_entity_poly.entity_id
_entity_poly.type
_entity_poly.pdbx_seq_one_letter_code
_entity_poly.pdbx_strand_id
1 'polypeptide(L)'
;MKYWFGLEASDVIAISAAVIALASVVVAVWQVKLSKRHNVLSVKPQVYVSGYFVRGTDIYLALGNFGVGPAMIKSVTLRSKDLDVVRSIKNYSDYKNIFLDFGFNLSDFDHKAMSFDVDIPVGCGKELKFLELHYHQEQYDLFVEVASFLSSLEIEVIYECIYQNNYSAFLPAAKML
;
A
#
# COMPACT_ATOMS: atom_id res chain seq x y z
N MET A 1 53.63 -34.48 -25.55
CA MET A 1 54.24 -33.22 -25.09
C MET A 1 53.85 -33.07 -23.63
N LYS A 2 54.77 -33.30 -22.68
CA LYS A 2 54.48 -33.13 -21.24
C LYS A 2 54.54 -31.65 -20.90
N TYR A 3 53.47 -31.10 -20.34
CA TYR A 3 53.43 -29.73 -19.85
C TYR A 3 53.93 -29.66 -18.39
N TRP A 4 54.07 -28.45 -17.86
CA TRP A 4 54.54 -28.20 -16.49
C TRP A 4 53.76 -29.07 -15.48
N PHE A 5 54.47 -29.69 -14.54
CA PHE A 5 53.98 -30.63 -13.51
C PHE A 5 53.63 -32.06 -13.94
N GLY A 6 53.90 -32.49 -15.18
CA GLY A 6 53.73 -33.90 -15.58
C GLY A 6 52.28 -34.31 -15.91
N LEU A 7 51.40 -33.32 -16.09
CA LEU A 7 50.02 -33.49 -16.53
C LEU A 7 49.94 -33.67 -18.06
N GLU A 8 48.98 -34.46 -18.53
CA GLU A 8 48.65 -34.57 -19.95
C GLU A 8 47.78 -33.39 -20.40
N ALA A 9 47.75 -33.14 -21.71
CA ALA A 9 46.92 -32.07 -22.27
C ALA A 9 45.43 -32.24 -21.95
N SER A 10 44.94 -33.48 -21.89
CA SER A 10 43.57 -33.80 -21.48
C SER A 10 43.27 -33.34 -20.05
N ASP A 11 44.22 -33.50 -19.12
CA ASP A 11 44.04 -33.14 -17.71
C ASP A 11 43.93 -31.63 -17.55
N VAL A 12 44.79 -30.88 -18.25
CA VAL A 12 44.77 -29.41 -18.24
C VAL A 12 43.46 -28.87 -18.81
N ILE A 13 42.97 -29.48 -19.89
CA ILE A 13 41.68 -29.11 -20.50
C ILE A 13 40.54 -29.43 -19.54
N ALA A 14 40.55 -30.59 -18.90
CA ALA A 14 39.51 -31.00 -17.94
C ALA A 14 39.46 -30.08 -16.72
N ILE A 15 40.62 -29.72 -16.15
CA ILE A 15 40.70 -28.77 -15.02
C ILE A 15 40.19 -27.40 -15.45
N SER A 16 40.60 -26.91 -16.62
CA SER A 16 40.15 -25.62 -17.15
C SER A 16 38.63 -25.61 -17.38
N ALA A 17 38.08 -26.68 -17.96
CA ALA A 17 36.64 -26.82 -18.15
C ALA A 17 35.90 -26.85 -16.82
N ALA A 18 36.44 -27.52 -15.79
CA ALA A 18 35.85 -27.55 -14.45
C ALA A 18 35.83 -26.16 -13.79
N VAL A 19 36.91 -25.38 -13.92
CA VAL A 19 36.98 -24.00 -13.41
C VAL A 19 35.96 -23.10 -14.12
N ILE A 20 35.88 -23.20 -15.45
CA ILE A 20 34.90 -22.44 -16.25
C ILE A 20 33.47 -22.84 -15.84
N ALA A 21 33.20 -24.14 -15.68
CA ALA A 21 31.91 -24.64 -15.25
C ALA A 21 31.52 -24.09 -13.88
N LEU A 22 32.43 -24.14 -12.90
CA LEU A 22 32.19 -23.60 -11.55
C LEU A 22 31.90 -22.08 -11.58
N ALA A 23 32.70 -21.32 -12.33
CA ALA A 23 32.48 -19.88 -12.50
C ALA A 23 31.10 -19.60 -13.15
N SER A 24 30.69 -20.40 -14.14
CA SER A 24 29.40 -20.26 -14.80
C SER A 24 28.23 -20.48 -13.83
N VAL A 25 28.33 -21.45 -12.92
CA VAL A 25 27.31 -21.71 -11.89
C VAL A 25 27.20 -20.52 -10.93
N VAL A 26 28.33 -19.97 -10.48
CA VAL A 26 28.35 -18.79 -9.60
C VAL A 26 27.65 -17.59 -10.26
N VAL A 27 27.99 -17.31 -11.52
CA VAL A 27 27.36 -16.23 -12.30
C VAL A 27 25.87 -16.48 -12.49
N ALA A 28 25.46 -17.71 -12.82
CA ALA A 28 24.05 -18.05 -13.02
C ALA A 28 23.23 -17.84 -11.73
N VAL A 29 23.74 -18.28 -10.58
CA VAL A 29 23.08 -18.06 -9.28
C VAL A 29 22.94 -16.56 -8.97
N TRP A 30 23.98 -15.77 -9.26
CA TRP A 30 23.92 -14.33 -9.05
C TRP A 30 22.90 -13.65 -9.97
N GLN A 31 22.89 -14.00 -11.26
CA GLN A 31 21.93 -13.47 -12.23
C GLN A 31 20.48 -13.79 -11.84
N VAL A 32 20.20 -15.00 -11.38
CA VAL A 32 18.87 -15.37 -10.90
C VAL A 32 18.46 -14.52 -9.69
N LYS A 33 19.36 -14.30 -8.73
CA LYS A 33 19.08 -13.44 -7.57
C LYS A 33 18.80 -11.99 -7.98
N LEU A 34 19.61 -11.46 -8.90
CA LEU A 34 19.45 -10.10 -9.40
C LEU A 34 18.13 -9.94 -10.17
N SER A 35 17.81 -10.90 -11.06
CA SER A 35 16.57 -10.91 -11.83
C SER A 35 15.33 -10.97 -10.93
N LYS A 36 15.35 -11.81 -9.89
CA LYS A 36 14.26 -11.83 -8.89
C LYS A 36 14.06 -10.47 -8.24
N ARG A 37 15.14 -9.83 -7.78
CA ARG A 37 15.06 -8.50 -7.14
C ARG A 37 14.54 -7.44 -8.11
N HIS A 38 15.02 -7.46 -9.36
CA HIS A 38 14.55 -6.55 -10.40
C HIS A 38 13.04 -6.73 -10.63
N ASN A 39 12.57 -7.96 -10.85
CA ASN A 39 11.16 -8.24 -11.10
C ASN A 39 10.26 -7.79 -9.94
N VAL A 40 10.68 -8.00 -8.70
CA VAL A 40 9.95 -7.52 -7.51
C VAL A 40 9.82 -6.00 -7.50
N LEU A 41 10.91 -5.29 -7.80
CA LEU A 41 10.92 -3.83 -7.80
C LEU A 41 10.17 -3.24 -8.99
N SER A 42 10.22 -3.88 -10.16
CA SER A 42 9.51 -3.43 -11.38
C SER A 42 8.00 -3.46 -11.25
N VAL A 43 7.45 -4.32 -10.39
CA VAL A 43 6.00 -4.42 -10.13
C VAL A 43 5.62 -3.92 -8.74
N LYS A 44 6.48 -3.13 -8.10
CA LYS A 44 6.18 -2.62 -6.77
C LYS A 44 4.90 -1.75 -6.80
N PRO A 45 3.86 -2.07 -6.03
CA PRO A 45 2.70 -1.21 -5.88
C PRO A 45 3.11 0.10 -5.20
N GLN A 46 2.48 1.19 -5.61
CA GLN A 46 2.66 2.50 -4.98
C GLN A 46 1.28 2.98 -4.54
N VAL A 47 0.91 2.54 -3.34
CA VAL A 47 -0.36 2.94 -2.74
C VAL A 47 -0.22 4.33 -2.15
N TYR A 48 -1.22 5.17 -2.38
CA TYR A 48 -1.39 6.46 -1.73
C TYR A 48 -2.77 6.52 -1.11
N VAL A 49 -2.91 7.40 -0.13
CA VAL A 49 -4.15 7.69 0.56
C VAL A 49 -4.38 9.19 0.45
N SER A 50 -5.60 9.59 0.11
CA SER A 50 -5.96 10.99 -0.11
C SER A 50 -7.32 11.30 0.49
N GLY A 51 -7.45 12.48 1.09
CA GLY A 51 -8.74 13.04 1.48
C GLY A 51 -9.08 14.24 0.62
N TYR A 52 -10.33 14.29 0.15
CA TYR A 52 -10.88 15.42 -0.59
C TYR A 52 -11.86 16.17 0.31
N PHE A 53 -11.44 17.35 0.77
CA PHE A 53 -12.16 18.18 1.74
C PHE A 53 -12.42 19.57 1.16
N VAL A 54 -13.23 19.64 0.10
CA VAL A 54 -13.56 20.93 -0.55
C VAL A 54 -14.93 21.39 -0.08
N ARG A 55 -15.03 22.67 0.34
CA ARG A 55 -16.27 23.26 0.83
C ARG A 55 -17.31 23.32 -0.29
N GLY A 56 -18.53 22.88 -0.01
CA GLY A 56 -19.64 22.90 -0.97
C GLY A 56 -19.65 21.73 -1.97
N THR A 57 -18.84 20.69 -1.74
CA THR A 57 -18.79 19.47 -2.55
C THR A 57 -18.70 18.25 -1.65
N ASP A 58 -18.99 17.07 -2.19
CA ASP A 58 -18.84 15.79 -1.49
C ASP A 58 -17.44 15.64 -0.87
N ILE A 59 -17.39 15.09 0.35
CA ILE A 59 -16.14 14.73 1.02
C ILE A 59 -15.88 13.26 0.74
N TYR A 60 -14.66 12.90 0.39
CA TYR A 60 -14.31 11.50 0.31
C TYR A 60 -12.87 11.22 0.76
N LEU A 61 -12.69 10.01 1.30
CA LEU A 61 -11.40 9.42 1.53
C LEU A 61 -11.20 8.32 0.48
N ALA A 62 -10.06 8.38 -0.19
CA ALA A 62 -9.70 7.47 -1.25
C ALA A 62 -8.33 6.84 -1.00
N LEU A 63 -8.19 5.61 -1.46
CA LEU A 63 -6.93 4.91 -1.60
C LEU A 63 -6.73 4.59 -3.07
N GLY A 64 -5.54 4.81 -3.59
CA GLY A 64 -5.24 4.48 -4.98
C GLY A 64 -3.88 3.85 -5.13
N ASN A 65 -3.65 3.21 -6.27
CA ASN A 65 -2.39 2.56 -6.60
C ASN A 65 -1.84 3.10 -7.92
N PHE A 66 -0.82 3.95 -7.84
CA PHE A 66 -0.09 4.45 -9.01
C PHE A 66 1.12 3.58 -9.39
N GLY A 67 1.35 2.47 -8.67
CA GLY A 67 2.40 1.52 -9.00
C GLY A 67 1.99 0.57 -10.13
N VAL A 68 2.96 -0.18 -10.64
CA VAL A 68 2.77 -1.07 -11.80
C VAL A 68 2.07 -2.38 -11.42
N GLY A 69 2.33 -2.91 -10.22
CA GLY A 69 1.70 -4.13 -9.72
C GLY A 69 0.45 -3.85 -8.88
N PRO A 70 -0.45 -4.84 -8.72
CA PRO A 70 -1.60 -4.70 -7.85
C PRO A 70 -1.16 -4.62 -6.39
N ALA A 71 -1.92 -3.87 -5.60
CA ALA A 71 -1.76 -3.79 -4.15
C ALA A 71 -2.89 -4.58 -3.49
N MET A 72 -2.56 -5.47 -2.56
CA MET A 72 -3.55 -6.16 -1.74
C MET A 72 -3.67 -5.43 -0.41
N ILE A 73 -4.76 -4.70 -0.19
CA ILE A 73 -4.98 -3.97 1.07
C ILE A 73 -5.30 -4.98 2.17
N LYS A 74 -4.51 -4.94 3.25
CA LYS A 74 -4.64 -5.84 4.41
C LYS A 74 -5.37 -5.18 5.57
N SER A 75 -5.12 -3.89 5.78
CA SER A 75 -5.78 -3.14 6.83
C SER A 75 -5.72 -1.65 6.57
N VAL A 76 -6.78 -0.96 6.99
CA VAL A 76 -6.84 0.49 7.09
C VAL A 76 -6.99 0.86 8.56
N THR A 77 -6.12 1.73 9.05
CA THR A 77 -6.12 2.23 10.42
C THR A 77 -6.23 3.74 10.43
N LEU A 78 -7.06 4.24 11.34
CA LEU A 78 -7.24 5.66 11.62
C LEU A 78 -6.65 5.96 12.99
N ARG A 79 -5.90 7.05 13.10
CA ARG A 79 -5.39 7.59 14.34
C ARG A 79 -5.79 9.06 14.43
N SER A 80 -6.27 9.47 15.59
CA SER A 80 -6.43 10.89 15.91
C SER A 80 -5.42 11.28 16.97
N LYS A 81 -4.79 12.44 16.80
CA LYS A 81 -3.89 13.01 17.82
C LYS A 81 -4.66 13.43 19.07
N ASP A 82 -5.93 13.78 18.93
CA ASP A 82 -6.72 14.36 20.02
C ASP A 82 -7.24 13.30 20.99
N LEU A 83 -7.49 12.08 20.50
CA LEU A 83 -8.00 10.97 21.31
C LEU A 83 -6.94 9.93 21.70
N ASP A 84 -5.74 9.97 21.11
CA ASP A 84 -4.70 8.93 21.26
C ASP A 84 -5.21 7.50 21.01
N VAL A 85 -6.26 7.37 20.20
CA VAL A 85 -6.87 6.08 19.85
C VAL A 85 -6.49 5.70 18.42
N VAL A 86 -6.01 4.47 18.26
CA VAL A 86 -5.85 3.81 16.95
C VAL A 86 -7.04 2.88 16.74
N ARG A 87 -7.80 3.10 15.66
CA ARG A 87 -8.93 2.26 15.26
C ARG A 87 -8.63 1.61 13.91
N SER A 88 -8.86 0.31 13.79
CA SER A 88 -8.84 -0.37 12.49
C SER A 88 -10.24 -0.37 11.91
N ILE A 89 -10.37 0.00 10.64
CA ILE A 89 -11.63 -0.11 9.91
C ILE A 89 -11.69 -1.51 9.31
N LYS A 90 -12.70 -2.29 9.69
CA LYS A 90 -12.99 -3.60 9.08
C LYS A 90 -14.40 -3.63 8.50
N ASN A 91 -15.35 -3.05 9.20
CA ASN A 91 -16.76 -3.09 8.81
C ASN A 91 -17.42 -1.73 9.01
N TYR A 92 -18.69 -1.66 8.60
CA TYR A 92 -19.50 -0.45 8.71
C TYR A 92 -19.70 0.06 10.14
N SER A 93 -19.75 -0.84 11.13
CA SER A 93 -19.90 -0.44 12.54
C SER A 93 -18.67 0.28 13.08
N ASP A 94 -17.49 -0.02 12.55
CA ASP A 94 -16.26 0.69 12.92
C ASP A 94 -16.32 2.15 12.49
N TYR A 95 -16.84 2.45 11.30
CA TYR A 95 -17.09 3.83 10.87
C TYR A 95 -18.06 4.55 11.80
N LYS A 96 -19.18 3.91 12.16
CA LYS A 96 -20.15 4.49 13.08
C LYS A 96 -19.52 4.82 14.43
N ASN A 97 -18.77 3.89 15.01
CA ASN A 97 -18.11 4.09 16.29
C ASN A 97 -17.08 5.21 16.23
N ILE A 98 -16.32 5.30 15.13
CA ILE A 98 -15.36 6.39 14.93
C ILE A 98 -16.06 7.73 14.83
N PHE A 99 -17.15 7.87 14.08
CA PHE A 99 -17.89 9.14 14.03
C PHE A 99 -18.49 9.49 15.40
N LEU A 100 -19.06 8.51 16.11
CA LEU A 100 -19.67 8.69 17.43
C LEU A 100 -18.66 9.11 18.50
N ASP A 101 -17.45 8.55 18.47
CA ASP A 101 -16.34 8.93 19.36
C ASP A 101 -16.00 10.44 19.26
N PHE A 102 -16.32 11.07 18.12
CA PHE A 102 -16.12 12.50 17.86
C PHE A 102 -17.40 13.33 17.92
N GLY A 103 -18.51 12.75 18.39
CA GLY A 103 -19.78 13.45 18.57
C GLY A 103 -20.64 13.56 17.31
N PHE A 104 -20.29 12.86 16.23
CA PHE A 104 -21.08 12.83 15.00
C PHE A 104 -21.83 11.49 14.87
N ASN A 105 -23.05 11.52 14.36
CA ASN A 105 -23.73 10.30 13.95
C ASN A 105 -23.61 10.16 12.43
N LEU A 106 -22.91 9.13 11.97
CA LEU A 106 -22.73 8.87 10.53
C LEU A 106 -24.07 8.72 9.78
N SER A 107 -25.12 8.31 10.47
CA SER A 107 -26.46 8.15 9.90
C SER A 107 -27.14 9.47 9.55
N ASP A 108 -26.62 10.60 10.04
CA ASP A 108 -27.15 11.94 9.76
C ASP A 108 -26.71 12.45 8.37
N PHE A 109 -25.77 11.74 7.73
CA PHE A 109 -25.24 12.05 6.41
C PHE A 109 -25.67 11.01 5.39
N ASP A 110 -25.94 11.41 4.16
CA ASP A 110 -25.96 10.47 3.03
C ASP A 110 -24.51 10.07 2.70
N HIS A 111 -24.21 8.78 2.72
CA HIS A 111 -22.84 8.31 2.68
C HIS A 111 -22.67 6.93 2.05
N LYS A 112 -21.44 6.66 1.57
CA LYS A 112 -20.96 5.34 1.19
C LYS A 112 -19.71 5.01 1.99
N ALA A 113 -19.64 3.78 2.49
CA ALA A 113 -18.48 3.28 3.21
C ALA A 113 -18.16 1.86 2.71
N MET A 114 -16.87 1.59 2.53
CA MET A 114 -16.37 0.27 2.10
C MET A 114 -15.93 -0.54 3.31
N SER A 115 -16.23 -1.85 3.35
CA SER A 115 -15.67 -2.75 4.36
C SER A 115 -14.30 -3.27 3.94
N PHE A 116 -13.44 -3.54 4.92
CA PHE A 116 -12.10 -4.13 4.79
C PHE A 116 -11.99 -5.42 5.60
N ASP A 117 -13.08 -6.20 5.64
CA ASP A 117 -13.18 -7.49 6.31
C ASP A 117 -12.45 -8.61 5.54
N VAL A 118 -12.14 -8.36 4.27
CA VAL A 118 -11.34 -9.20 3.38
C VAL A 118 -10.24 -8.40 2.70
N ASP A 119 -9.21 -9.10 2.25
CA ASP A 119 -8.14 -8.53 1.45
C ASP A 119 -8.69 -7.92 0.14
N ILE A 120 -8.44 -6.62 -0.09
CA ILE A 120 -8.99 -5.90 -1.25
C ILE A 120 -7.89 -5.68 -2.29
N PRO A 121 -8.04 -6.22 -3.52
CA PRO A 121 -7.09 -5.95 -4.59
C PRO A 121 -7.35 -4.58 -5.24
N VAL A 122 -6.31 -3.76 -5.33
CA VAL A 122 -6.30 -2.47 -6.01
C VAL A 122 -5.40 -2.56 -7.24
N GLY A 123 -6.03 -2.56 -8.41
CA GLY A 123 -5.31 -2.60 -9.68
C GLY A 123 -4.45 -1.36 -9.92
N CYS A 124 -3.48 -1.50 -10.84
CA CYS A 124 -2.67 -0.38 -11.31
C CYS A 124 -3.56 0.75 -11.88
N GLY A 125 -3.30 1.98 -11.45
CA GLY A 125 -4.04 3.17 -11.87
C GLY A 125 -5.48 3.23 -11.36
N LYS A 126 -5.87 2.37 -10.41
CA LYS A 126 -7.20 2.39 -9.80
C LYS A 126 -7.19 3.16 -8.49
N GLU A 127 -8.30 3.83 -8.25
CA GLU A 127 -8.63 4.52 -7.01
C GLU A 127 -9.94 3.93 -6.47
N LEU A 128 -9.99 3.76 -5.15
CA LEU A 128 -11.12 3.24 -4.40
C LEU A 128 -11.47 4.25 -3.33
N LYS A 129 -12.67 4.82 -3.41
CA LYS A 129 -13.24 5.65 -2.34
C LYS A 129 -13.77 4.72 -1.26
N PHE A 130 -13.19 4.79 -0.07
CA PHE A 130 -13.58 3.95 1.06
C PHE A 130 -14.49 4.65 2.05
N LEU A 131 -14.60 5.98 1.95
CA LEU A 131 -15.61 6.79 2.62
C LEU A 131 -16.00 7.92 1.67
N GLU A 132 -17.29 8.14 1.47
CA GLU A 132 -17.85 9.25 0.70
C GLU A 132 -19.04 9.80 1.48
N LEU A 133 -19.05 11.09 1.75
CA LEU A 133 -20.14 11.82 2.38
C LEU A 133 -20.70 12.81 1.36
N HIS A 134 -21.99 12.68 1.04
CA HIS A 134 -22.66 13.52 0.06
C HIS A 134 -23.04 14.87 0.67
N TYR A 135 -22.73 15.94 -0.06
CA TYR A 135 -22.98 17.30 0.41
C TYR A 135 -24.44 17.71 0.21
N HIS A 136 -25.04 18.21 1.28
CA HIS A 136 -26.35 18.88 1.24
C HIS A 136 -26.25 20.29 1.82
N GLN A 137 -26.79 21.27 1.10
CA GLN A 137 -26.67 22.69 1.47
C GLN A 137 -27.28 23.01 2.85
N GLU A 138 -28.32 22.29 3.25
CA GLU A 138 -29.01 22.45 4.54
C GLU A 138 -28.14 22.07 5.75
N GLN A 139 -27.07 21.28 5.53
CA GLN A 139 -26.18 20.78 6.58
C GLN A 139 -24.78 21.39 6.49
N TYR A 140 -24.63 22.56 5.86
CA TYR A 140 -23.31 23.15 5.58
C TYR A 140 -22.39 23.26 6.80
N ASP A 141 -22.89 23.77 7.93
CA ASP A 141 -22.07 23.96 9.13
C ASP A 141 -21.57 22.61 9.70
N LEU A 142 -22.46 21.62 9.79
CA LEU A 142 -22.13 20.27 10.22
C LEU A 142 -21.11 19.61 9.27
N PHE A 143 -21.25 19.85 7.97
CA PHE A 143 -20.36 19.31 6.96
C PHE A 143 -18.94 19.92 7.06
N VAL A 144 -18.83 21.20 7.39
CA VAL A 144 -17.53 21.87 7.67
C VAL A 144 -16.88 21.26 8.91
N GLU A 145 -17.65 21.00 9.98
CA GLU A 145 -17.13 20.36 11.19
C GLU A 145 -16.63 18.93 10.92
N VAL A 146 -17.40 18.11 10.20
CA VAL A 146 -16.99 16.76 9.82
C VAL A 146 -15.79 16.76 8.91
N ALA A 147 -15.73 17.68 7.95
CA ALA A 147 -14.56 17.83 7.09
C ALA A 147 -13.32 18.14 7.94
N SER A 148 -13.44 19.06 8.92
CA SER A 148 -12.34 19.43 9.82
C SER A 148 -11.88 18.22 10.64
N PHE A 149 -12.83 17.46 11.17
CA PHE A 149 -12.58 16.19 11.85
C PHE A 149 -11.84 15.19 10.95
N LEU A 150 -12.34 14.89 9.76
CA LEU A 150 -11.71 13.92 8.86
C LEU A 150 -10.31 14.37 8.42
N SER A 151 -10.09 15.67 8.28
CA SER A 151 -8.77 16.23 7.95
C SER A 151 -7.76 16.07 9.10
N SER A 152 -8.21 16.03 10.36
CA SER A 152 -7.34 15.85 11.52
C SER A 152 -6.93 14.39 11.77
N LEU A 153 -7.51 13.45 11.03
CA LEU A 153 -7.16 12.03 11.12
C LEU A 153 -5.87 11.72 10.37
N GLU A 154 -5.04 10.89 10.99
CA GLU A 154 -3.93 10.19 10.35
C GLU A 154 -4.44 8.83 9.86
N ILE A 155 -4.19 8.50 8.59
CA ILE A 155 -4.63 7.24 7.98
C ILE A 155 -3.41 6.44 7.59
N GLU A 156 -3.32 5.21 8.07
CA GLU A 156 -2.31 4.24 7.65
C GLU A 156 -2.99 3.08 6.92
N VAL A 157 -2.41 2.69 5.79
CA VAL A 157 -2.87 1.57 4.98
C VAL A 157 -1.72 0.58 4.84
N ILE A 158 -1.93 -0.64 5.34
CA ILE A 158 -0.99 -1.74 5.19
C ILE A 158 -1.41 -2.55 3.96
N TYR A 159 -0.46 -2.82 3.07
CA TYR A 159 -0.70 -3.55 1.84
C TYR A 159 0.44 -4.50 1.48
N GLU A 160 0.09 -5.51 0.69
CA GLU A 160 1.00 -6.56 0.23
C GLU A 160 1.10 -6.52 -1.31
N CYS A 161 2.28 -6.78 -1.87
CA CYS A 161 2.44 -6.99 -3.31
C CYS A 161 2.29 -8.47 -3.70
N ILE A 162 2.24 -8.78 -4.99
CA ILE A 162 2.14 -10.17 -5.50
C ILE A 162 3.29 -11.10 -5.08
N TYR A 163 4.42 -10.52 -4.66
CA TYR A 163 5.58 -11.25 -4.15
C TYR A 163 5.60 -11.39 -2.62
N GLN A 164 4.48 -11.10 -1.95
CA GLN A 164 4.30 -11.21 -0.50
C GLN A 164 5.18 -10.27 0.33
N ASN A 165 5.64 -9.17 -0.26
CA ASN A 165 6.29 -8.11 0.49
C ASN A 165 5.25 -7.14 1.02
N ASN A 166 5.37 -6.80 2.30
CA ASN A 166 4.51 -5.85 2.99
C ASN A 166 5.05 -4.42 2.90
N TYR A 167 4.15 -3.47 2.74
CA TYR A 167 4.41 -2.05 2.66
C TYR A 167 3.32 -1.27 3.40
N SER A 168 3.58 -0.01 3.70
CA SER A 168 2.60 0.91 4.27
C SER A 168 2.53 2.22 3.48
N ALA A 169 1.34 2.81 3.47
CA ALA A 169 1.06 4.15 2.95
C ALA A 169 0.42 4.98 4.06
N PHE A 170 0.79 6.26 4.14
CA PHE A 170 0.39 7.12 5.24
C PHE A 170 -0.15 8.45 4.71
N LEU A 171 -1.35 8.83 5.15
CA LEU A 171 -1.89 10.18 5.01
C LEU A 171 -1.74 10.87 6.37
N PRO A 172 -0.86 11.87 6.50
CA PRO A 172 -0.75 12.66 7.73
C PRO A 172 -2.00 13.51 7.94
N ALA A 173 -2.30 13.79 9.20
CA ALA A 173 -3.30 14.78 9.57
C ALA A 173 -2.96 16.14 8.93
N ALA A 174 -3.91 16.72 8.23
CA ALA A 174 -3.80 18.01 7.59
C ALA A 174 -4.77 18.99 8.26
N LYS A 175 -4.31 20.21 8.57
CA LYS A 175 -5.24 21.27 8.94
C LYS A 175 -5.91 21.76 7.67
N MET A 176 -7.25 21.74 7.62
CA MET A 176 -7.96 22.48 6.61
C MET A 176 -7.68 23.99 6.75
N LEU A 177 -7.46 24.65 5.62
CA LEU A 177 -7.30 26.10 5.51
C LEU A 177 -8.67 26.81 5.43
#